data_AF-A0ABD0Q516-F1
#
_entry.id   AF-A0ABD0Q516-F1
#
_cell.length_a   1.000
_cell.length_b   1.000
_cell.length_c   1.000
_cell.angle_alpha   90.00
_cell.angle_beta   90.00
_cell.angle_gamma   90.00
#
_symmetry.space_group_name_H-M   'P 1'
#
loop_
_entity.id
_entity.type
_entity.pdbx_description
1 polymer ?
#
loop_
_entity_poly.entity_id
_entity_poly.type
_entity_poly.pdbx_seq_one_letter_code
_entity_poly.pdbx_strand_id
1 'polypeptide(L)'
;MWTSLSLILILSTVHFTLCDTQINGIFEPYDLLFDNAVEAYYKQDWLAVILNMERALRNKAALRKIQTHCRLSCANHTTFGEPFPGVGIPIPGTGAVEDLAFFQRILKRADCVNACESEKLGPPTLHKVSEAIELEFKKRTPYNYLQVAYFK
;
A
#
# COMPACT_ATOMS: atom_id res chain seq x y z
N MET A 1 -6.49 -47.67 3.95
CA MET A 1 -6.84 -46.68 4.99
C MET A 1 -5.79 -45.58 5.21
N TRP A 2 -4.64 -45.55 4.50
CA TRP A 2 -3.65 -44.47 4.59
C TRP A 2 -3.72 -43.43 3.45
N THR A 3 -4.36 -43.78 2.33
CA THR A 3 -4.55 -42.87 1.19
C THR A 3 -5.57 -41.77 1.47
N SER A 4 -6.58 -42.05 2.30
CA SER A 4 -7.60 -41.07 2.70
C SER A 4 -7.08 -39.99 3.65
N LEU A 5 -6.10 -40.31 4.51
CA LEU A 5 -5.49 -39.32 5.42
C LEU A 5 -4.54 -38.36 4.69
N SER A 6 -3.86 -38.83 3.63
CA SER A 6 -3.01 -37.96 2.79
C SER A 6 -3.82 -36.95 1.98
N LEU A 7 -5.00 -37.33 1.47
CA LEU A 7 -5.88 -36.43 0.73
C LEU A 7 -6.45 -35.29 1.60
N ILE A 8 -6.71 -35.55 2.89
CA ILE A 8 -7.23 -34.55 3.82
C ILE A 8 -6.15 -33.52 4.19
N LEU A 9 -4.87 -33.93 4.28
CA LEU A 9 -3.75 -33.02 4.52
C LEU A 9 -3.43 -32.12 3.30
N ILE A 10 -3.71 -32.60 2.09
CA ILE A 10 -3.53 -31.83 0.86
C ILE A 10 -4.70 -30.84 0.67
N LEU A 11 -5.92 -31.19 1.08
CA LEU A 11 -7.06 -30.26 1.02
C LEU A 11 -6.93 -29.08 2.03
N SER A 12 -6.35 -29.30 3.20
CA SER A 12 -6.18 -28.26 4.22
C SER A 12 -5.06 -27.26 3.90
N THR A 13 -4.07 -27.65 3.09
CA THR A 13 -3.00 -26.75 2.64
C THR A 13 -3.41 -25.85 1.48
N VAL A 14 -4.38 -26.28 0.65
CA VAL A 14 -4.91 -25.45 -0.46
C VAL A 14 -5.93 -24.42 0.03
N HIS A 15 -6.59 -24.64 1.17
CA HIS A 15 -7.58 -23.69 1.70
C HIS A 15 -6.98 -22.46 2.40
N PHE A 16 -5.68 -22.47 2.73
CA PHE A 16 -5.02 -21.37 3.44
C PHE A 16 -4.32 -20.38 2.52
N THR A 17 -4.29 -20.62 1.21
CA THR A 17 -3.69 -19.69 0.26
C THR A 17 -4.75 -18.79 -0.37
N LEU A 18 -4.72 -17.55 0.11
CA LEU A 18 -5.08 -16.33 -0.62
C LEU A 18 -6.59 -16.08 -0.82
N CYS A 19 -7.22 -15.58 0.24
CA CYS A 19 -8.22 -14.52 0.04
C CYS A 19 -7.46 -13.23 -0.37
N ASP A 20 -6.90 -13.21 -1.58
CA ASP A 20 -6.66 -11.93 -2.24
C ASP A 20 -8.03 -11.55 -2.79
N THR A 21 -8.75 -10.76 -1.99
CA THR A 21 -9.84 -9.97 -2.55
C THR A 21 -9.20 -9.10 -3.61
N GLN A 22 -9.36 -9.50 -4.88
CA GLN A 22 -9.15 -8.59 -6.00
C GLN A 22 -10.03 -7.37 -5.73
N ILE A 23 -9.42 -6.30 -5.23
CA ILE A 23 -10.06 -5.00 -5.11
C ILE A 23 -10.12 -4.44 -6.53
N ASN A 24 -10.99 -5.02 -7.37
CA ASN A 24 -11.41 -4.45 -8.64
C ASN A 24 -12.52 -3.41 -8.40
N GLY A 25 -12.51 -2.76 -7.24
CA GLY A 25 -13.34 -1.63 -6.90
C GLY A 25 -12.47 -0.38 -6.97
N ILE A 26 -13.01 0.69 -7.57
CA ILE A 26 -12.38 2.01 -7.58
C ILE A 26 -11.89 2.33 -6.17
N PHE A 27 -10.58 2.42 -6.02
CA PHE A 27 -9.94 2.66 -4.74
C PHE A 27 -10.09 4.14 -4.40
N GLU A 28 -11.12 4.47 -3.61
CA GLU A 28 -11.41 5.84 -3.20
C GLU A 28 -10.34 6.34 -2.22
N PRO A 29 -9.84 7.57 -2.40
CA PRO A 29 -8.78 8.08 -1.55
C PRO A 29 -9.33 8.34 -0.14
N TYR A 30 -8.51 8.02 0.87
CA TYR A 30 -8.96 7.98 2.26
C TYR A 30 -9.16 9.36 2.87
N ASP A 31 -8.61 10.41 2.26
CA ASP A 31 -8.81 11.81 2.62
C ASP A 31 -10.25 12.26 2.33
N LEU A 32 -10.77 11.98 1.13
CA LEU A 32 -12.16 12.24 0.77
C LEU A 32 -13.13 11.55 1.74
N LEU A 33 -12.86 10.28 2.07
CA LEU A 33 -13.66 9.53 3.04
C LEU A 33 -13.60 10.15 4.45
N PHE A 34 -12.43 10.64 4.86
CA PHE A 34 -12.28 11.32 6.14
C PHE A 34 -13.05 12.64 6.17
N ASP A 35 -12.96 13.46 5.11
CA ASP A 35 -13.67 14.73 5.00
C ASP A 35 -15.20 14.51 5.02
N ASN A 36 -15.70 13.54 4.24
CA ASN A 36 -17.11 13.16 4.24
C ASN A 36 -17.58 12.70 5.64
N ALA A 37 -16.75 11.96 6.37
CA ALA A 37 -17.07 11.53 7.71
C ALA A 37 -17.10 12.70 8.71
N VAL A 38 -16.17 13.65 8.61
CA VAL A 38 -16.16 14.85 9.46
C VAL A 38 -17.40 15.71 9.17
N GLU A 39 -17.78 15.86 7.90
CA GLU A 39 -19.03 16.55 7.54
C GLU A 39 -20.26 15.85 8.12
N ALA A 40 -20.34 14.52 8.00
CA ALA A 40 -21.42 13.72 8.60
C ALA A 40 -21.48 13.86 10.14
N TYR A 41 -20.33 13.98 10.80
CA TYR A 41 -20.25 14.19 12.24
C TYR A 41 -20.92 15.49 12.66
N TYR A 42 -20.66 16.59 11.95
CA TYR A 42 -21.32 17.88 12.21
C TYR A 42 -22.82 17.86 11.91
N LYS A 43 -23.26 17.02 10.96
CA LYS A 43 -24.68 16.76 10.67
C LYS A 43 -25.34 15.78 11.65
N GLN A 44 -24.60 15.20 12.59
CA GLN A 44 -25.06 14.15 13.52
C GLN A 44 -25.56 12.88 12.82
N ASP A 45 -25.09 12.60 11.61
CA ASP A 45 -25.37 11.35 10.90
C ASP A 45 -24.35 10.29 11.33
N TRP A 46 -24.61 9.64 12.46
CA TRP A 46 -23.68 8.71 13.09
C TRP A 46 -23.38 7.49 12.22
N LEU A 47 -24.36 7.00 11.46
CA LEU A 47 -24.17 5.87 10.55
C LEU A 47 -23.22 6.25 9.42
N ALA A 48 -23.39 7.43 8.81
CA ALA A 48 -22.47 7.91 7.79
C ALA A 48 -21.06 8.17 8.35
N VAL A 49 -20.93 8.65 9.59
CA VAL A 49 -19.61 8.77 10.25
C VAL A 49 -18.93 7.42 10.34
N ILE A 50 -19.62 6.39 10.84
CA ILE A 50 -19.07 5.04 11.00
C ILE A 50 -18.62 4.48 9.65
N LEU A 51 -19.51 4.50 8.65
CA LEU A 51 -19.23 3.93 7.33
C LEU A 51 -18.03 4.61 6.66
N ASN A 52 -17.99 5.94 6.67
CA ASN A 52 -16.92 6.69 6.03
C ASN A 52 -15.59 6.57 6.80
N MET A 53 -15.60 6.67 8.14
CA MET A 53 -14.37 6.53 8.95
C MET A 53 -13.75 5.14 8.85
N GLU A 54 -14.55 4.07 8.96
CA GLU A 54 -14.04 2.71 8.83
C GLU A 54 -13.48 2.44 7.44
N ARG A 55 -14.15 2.95 6.40
CA ARG A 55 -13.66 2.83 5.02
C ARG A 55 -12.37 3.63 4.83
N ALA A 56 -12.27 4.82 5.41
CA ALA A 56 -11.04 5.62 5.37
C ALA A 56 -9.85 4.88 6.02
N LEU A 57 -10.07 4.28 7.20
CA LEU A 57 -9.06 3.48 7.88
C LEU A 57 -8.62 2.24 7.05
N ARG A 58 -9.59 1.51 6.49
CA ARG A 58 -9.31 0.34 5.62
C ARG A 58 -8.55 0.74 4.37
N ASN A 59 -8.96 1.81 3.70
CA ASN A 59 -8.31 2.29 2.48
C ASN A 59 -6.88 2.77 2.79
N LYS A 60 -6.66 3.53 3.87
CA LYS A 60 -5.29 3.91 4.28
C LYS A 60 -4.39 2.69 4.53
N ALA A 61 -4.91 1.64 5.15
CA ALA A 61 -4.17 0.40 5.38
C ALA A 61 -3.85 -0.32 4.07
N ALA A 62 -4.81 -0.41 3.16
CA ALA A 62 -4.63 -1.00 1.84
C ALA A 62 -3.60 -0.23 0.98
N LEU A 63 -3.66 1.10 0.97
CA LEU A 63 -2.67 1.96 0.29
C LEU A 63 -1.25 1.64 0.78
N ARG A 64 -1.05 1.62 2.11
CA ARG A 64 0.26 1.28 2.69
C ARG A 64 0.71 -0.13 2.34
N LYS A 65 -0.20 -1.11 2.33
CA LYS A 65 0.10 -2.49 1.94
C LYS A 65 0.61 -2.54 0.50
N ILE A 66 -0.08 -1.86 -0.42
CA ILE A 66 0.29 -1.82 -1.84
C ILE A 66 1.64 -1.14 -2.05
N GLN A 67 1.85 0.05 -1.46
CA GLN A 67 3.14 0.76 -1.54
C GLN A 67 4.30 -0.08 -1.00
N THR A 68 4.09 -0.75 0.14
CA THR A 68 5.12 -1.62 0.73
C THR A 68 5.40 -2.82 -0.18
N HIS A 69 4.36 -3.45 -0.71
CA HIS A 69 4.49 -4.57 -1.63
C HIS A 69 5.26 -4.18 -2.91
N CYS A 70 4.91 -3.06 -3.55
CA CYS A 70 5.60 -2.57 -4.74
C CYS A 70 7.08 -2.25 -4.44
N ARG A 71 7.36 -1.58 -3.31
CA ARG A 71 8.74 -1.27 -2.91
C ARG A 71 9.60 -2.51 -2.67
N LEU A 72 9.04 -3.56 -2.07
CA LEU A 72 9.72 -4.82 -1.81
C LEU A 72 9.92 -5.63 -3.10
N SER A 73 8.87 -5.76 -3.92
CA SER A 73 8.94 -6.48 -5.20
C SER A 73 9.99 -5.85 -6.12
N CYS A 74 9.98 -4.54 -6.29
CA CYS A 74 10.97 -3.84 -7.12
C CYS A 74 12.39 -3.87 -6.53
N ALA A 75 12.54 -3.92 -5.20
CA ALA A 75 13.86 -4.09 -4.58
C ALA A 75 14.54 -5.39 -5.02
N ASN A 76 13.77 -6.48 -5.09
CA ASN A 76 14.27 -7.80 -5.48
C ASN A 76 14.79 -7.83 -6.92
N HIS A 77 14.22 -7.01 -7.81
CA HIS A 77 14.66 -6.89 -9.20
C HIS A 77 15.78 -5.86 -9.41
N THR A 78 16.12 -5.06 -8.40
CA THR A 78 17.09 -3.94 -8.49
C THR A 78 18.11 -3.96 -7.35
N THR A 79 18.52 -5.14 -6.91
CA THR A 79 19.41 -5.35 -5.76
C THR A 79 20.71 -4.56 -5.87
N PHE A 80 20.96 -3.59 -5.00
CA PHE A 80 22.24 -2.88 -4.99
C PHE A 80 23.38 -3.86 -4.66
N GLY A 81 24.52 -3.70 -5.33
CA GLY A 81 25.67 -4.60 -5.14
C GLY A 81 25.82 -5.67 -6.22
N GLU A 82 24.87 -5.81 -7.14
CA GLU A 82 25.08 -6.67 -8.32
C GLU A 82 25.97 -6.00 -9.37
N PRO A 83 26.89 -6.75 -10.01
CA PRO A 83 27.73 -6.22 -11.07
C PRO A 83 26.91 -5.71 -12.27
N PHE A 84 27.27 -4.54 -12.78
CA PHE A 84 26.86 -4.09 -14.09
C PHE A 84 27.81 -4.63 -15.17
N PRO A 85 27.29 -5.09 -16.32
CA PRO A 85 28.12 -5.53 -17.43
C PRO A 85 29.14 -4.45 -17.83
N GLY A 86 30.42 -4.79 -17.79
CA GLY A 86 31.53 -3.89 -18.17
C GLY A 86 31.97 -2.87 -17.12
N VAL A 87 31.25 -2.71 -16.00
CA VAL A 87 31.56 -1.72 -14.94
C VAL A 87 31.85 -2.40 -13.59
N GLY A 88 31.39 -3.64 -13.39
CA GLY A 88 31.50 -4.30 -12.09
C GLY A 88 30.47 -3.73 -11.09
N ILE A 89 30.76 -3.79 -9.79
CA ILE A 89 29.83 -3.27 -8.78
C ILE A 89 29.93 -1.74 -8.78
N PRO A 90 28.87 -0.99 -9.15
CA PRO A 90 28.93 0.46 -9.17
C PRO A 90 28.86 0.98 -7.75
N ILE A 91 29.93 1.63 -7.30
CA ILE A 91 30.01 2.30 -6.01
C ILE A 91 29.95 3.81 -6.28
N PRO A 92 29.03 4.54 -5.64
CA PRO A 92 28.98 6.00 -5.78
C PRO A 92 30.29 6.66 -5.37
N GLY A 93 30.78 7.61 -6.17
CA GLY A 93 31.98 8.39 -5.94
C GLY A 93 33.28 7.77 -6.46
N THR A 94 33.25 6.60 -7.12
CA THR A 94 34.47 5.96 -7.64
C THR A 94 34.82 6.35 -9.08
N GLY A 95 33.89 7.02 -9.78
CA GLY A 95 34.10 7.49 -11.15
C GLY A 95 32.78 7.80 -11.85
N ALA A 96 32.85 8.59 -12.93
CA ALA A 96 31.66 9.08 -13.62
C ALA A 96 30.82 7.95 -14.27
N VAL A 97 31.47 6.87 -14.71
CA VAL A 97 30.79 5.72 -15.36
C VAL A 97 30.11 4.85 -14.32
N GLU A 98 30.77 4.62 -13.19
CA GLU A 98 30.26 3.89 -12.03
C GLU A 98 29.08 4.63 -11.40
N ASP A 99 29.20 5.95 -11.25
CA ASP A 99 28.13 6.83 -10.75
C ASP A 99 26.90 6.76 -11.66
N LEU A 100 27.10 6.83 -12.98
CA LEU A 100 26.01 6.74 -13.95
C LEU A 100 25.30 5.37 -13.85
N ALA A 101 26.04 4.27 -13.74
CA ALA A 101 25.48 2.94 -13.57
C ALA A 101 24.69 2.81 -12.25
N PHE A 102 25.18 3.41 -11.16
CA PHE A 102 24.46 3.49 -9.90
C PHE A 102 23.14 4.26 -10.03
N PHE A 103 23.16 5.48 -10.56
CA PHE A 103 21.94 6.28 -10.75
C PHE A 103 20.95 5.62 -11.71
N GLN A 104 21.43 4.94 -12.74
CA GLN A 104 20.57 4.17 -13.63
C GLN A 104 19.81 3.07 -12.87
N ARG A 105 20.43 2.42 -11.87
CA ARG A 105 19.74 1.43 -11.02
C ARG A 105 18.68 2.10 -10.14
N ILE A 106 18.96 3.29 -9.59
CA ILE A 106 17.97 4.07 -8.82
C ILE A 106 16.76 4.43 -9.68
N LEU A 107 16.99 4.95 -10.89
CA LEU A 107 15.91 5.34 -11.81
C LEU A 107 15.07 4.14 -12.22
N LYS A 108 15.70 3.02 -12.59
CA LYS A 108 14.98 1.76 -12.89
C LYS A 108 14.11 1.29 -11.73
N ARG A 109 14.59 1.41 -10.49
CA ARG A 109 13.80 1.05 -9.31
C ARG A 109 12.62 2.00 -9.12
N ALA A 110 12.83 3.30 -9.29
CA ALA A 110 11.77 4.30 -9.21
C ALA A 110 10.68 4.05 -10.26
N ASP A 111 11.07 3.77 -11.51
CA ASP A 111 10.16 3.44 -12.61
C ASP A 111 9.35 2.18 -12.30
N CYS A 112 9.99 1.13 -11.79
CA CYS A 112 9.30 -0.10 -11.38
C CYS A 112 8.24 0.17 -10.29
N VAL A 113 8.60 0.93 -9.25
CA VAL A 113 7.67 1.25 -8.15
C VAL A 113 6.50 2.07 -8.66
N ASN A 114 6.78 3.11 -9.46
CA ASN A 114 5.75 3.96 -10.05
C ASN A 114 4.80 3.17 -10.94
N ALA A 115 5.31 2.25 -11.77
CA ALA A 115 4.49 1.39 -12.62
C ALA A 115 3.60 0.45 -11.79
N CYS A 116 4.17 -0.23 -10.79
CA CYS A 116 3.43 -1.13 -9.90
C CYS A 116 2.33 -0.41 -9.11
N GLU A 117 2.63 0.77 -8.56
CA GLU A 117 1.65 1.58 -7.84
C GLU A 117 0.57 2.09 -8.79
N SER A 118 0.93 2.56 -9.99
CA SER A 118 -0.03 3.06 -10.98
C SER A 118 -0.99 1.98 -11.50
N GLU A 119 -0.51 0.75 -11.66
CA GLU A 119 -1.33 -0.40 -12.05
C GLU A 119 -2.37 -0.73 -10.98
N LYS A 120 -1.99 -0.69 -9.69
CA LYS A 120 -2.84 -1.12 -8.58
C LYS A 120 -3.73 -0.03 -7.99
N LEU A 121 -3.27 1.23 -8.02
CA LEU A 121 -3.91 2.37 -7.35
C LEU A 121 -4.45 3.41 -8.34
N GLY A 122 -4.08 3.31 -9.62
CA GLY A 122 -4.30 4.36 -10.60
C GLY A 122 -3.28 5.50 -10.48
N PRO A 123 -3.55 6.65 -11.13
CA PRO A 123 -2.63 7.78 -11.16
C PRO A 123 -2.17 8.22 -9.76
N PRO A 124 -0.86 8.51 -9.54
CA PRO A 124 -0.31 8.85 -8.23
C PRO A 124 -0.90 10.13 -7.63
N THR A 125 -1.47 11.01 -8.46
CA THR A 125 -2.15 12.23 -8.02
C THR A 125 -3.42 11.97 -7.22
N LEU A 126 -4.09 10.83 -7.42
CA LEU A 126 -5.34 10.50 -6.73
C LEU A 126 -5.14 10.21 -5.23
N HIS A 127 -3.96 9.71 -4.85
CA HIS A 127 -3.66 9.28 -3.48
C HIS A 127 -2.70 10.23 -2.77
N LYS A 128 -2.51 11.45 -3.32
CA LYS A 128 -1.66 12.47 -2.72
C LYS A 128 -2.44 13.21 -1.64
N VAL A 129 -2.26 12.77 -0.40
CA VAL A 129 -2.94 13.33 0.76
C VAL A 129 -2.14 14.50 1.36
N SER A 130 -2.85 15.48 1.94
CA SER A 130 -2.23 16.60 2.62
C SER A 130 -1.57 16.19 3.94
N GLU A 131 -0.50 16.88 4.33
CA GLU A 131 0.20 16.62 5.60
C GLU A 131 -0.72 16.75 6.82
N ALA A 132 -1.71 17.66 6.76
CA ALA A 132 -2.70 17.83 7.82
C ALA A 132 -3.52 16.56 8.04
N ILE A 133 -4.05 15.94 6.97
CA ILE A 133 -4.81 14.70 7.07
C ILE A 133 -3.90 13.54 7.49
N GLU A 134 -2.67 13.46 6.96
CA GLU A 134 -1.71 12.45 7.43
C GLU A 134 -1.47 12.53 8.95
N LEU A 135 -1.37 13.75 9.48
CA LEU A 135 -1.21 14.00 10.90
C LEU A 135 -2.42 13.55 11.71
N GLU A 136 -3.65 13.79 11.25
CA GLU A 136 -4.87 13.31 11.90
C GLU A 136 -4.88 11.78 12.03
N PHE A 137 -4.53 11.08 10.95
CA PHE A 137 -4.43 9.62 11.01
C PHE A 137 -3.24 9.14 11.85
N LYS A 138 -2.14 9.90 11.94
CA LYS A 138 -0.99 9.58 12.81
C LYS A 138 -1.35 9.74 14.29
N LYS A 139 -2.15 10.75 14.62
CA LYS A 139 -2.72 11.00 15.95
C LYS A 139 -3.87 10.06 16.32
N ARG A 140 -4.30 9.19 15.40
CA ARG A 140 -5.44 8.27 15.57
C ARG A 140 -6.78 9.00 15.76
N THR A 141 -6.92 10.23 15.24
CA THR A 141 -8.15 11.02 15.32
C THR A 141 -9.40 10.32 14.77
N PRO A 142 -9.37 9.55 13.67
CA PRO A 142 -10.56 8.82 13.20
C PRO A 142 -11.21 7.93 14.27
N TYR A 143 -10.42 7.36 15.19
CA TYR A 143 -10.95 6.53 16.27
C TYR A 143 -11.73 7.36 17.31
N ASN A 144 -11.36 8.63 17.53
CA ASN A 144 -12.10 9.53 18.42
C ASN A 144 -13.50 9.82 17.86
N TYR A 145 -13.61 10.05 16.55
CA TYR A 145 -14.91 10.21 15.88
C TYR A 145 -15.76 8.93 15.98
N LEU A 146 -15.15 7.77 15.72
CA LEU A 146 -15.83 6.47 15.84
C LEU A 146 -16.34 6.21 17.26
N GLN A 147 -15.56 6.52 18.29
CA GLN A 147 -15.98 6.34 19.69
C GLN A 147 -17.27 7.11 20.01
N VAL A 148 -17.37 8.36 19.57
CA VAL A 148 -18.59 9.16 19.76
C VAL A 148 -19.73 8.59 18.92
N ALA A 149 -19.48 8.24 17.66
CA ALA A 149 -20.52 7.74 16.76
C ALA A 149 -21.11 6.40 17.21
N TYR A 150 -20.30 5.49 17.76
CA TYR A 150 -20.81 4.22 18.31
C TYR A 150 -21.57 4.38 19.63
N PHE A 151 -21.32 5.47 20.36
CA PHE A 151 -22.03 5.74 21.61
C PHE A 151 -23.40 6.38 21.39
N LYS A 152 -23.58 7.11 20.28
CA LYS A 152 -24.80 7.85 19.96
C LYS A 152 -25.88 6.96 19.34
#